data_AF-A0A9J6GS48-F1
#
_entry.id   AF-A0A9J6GS48-F1
#
_cell.length_a   1.000
_cell.length_b   1.000
_cell.length_c   1.000
_cell.angle_alpha   90.00
_cell.angle_beta   90.00
_cell.angle_gamma   90.00
#
_symmetry.space_group_name_H-M   'P 1'
#
loop_
_entity.id
_entity.type
_entity.pdbx_description
1 polymer ?
#
loop_
_entity_poly.entity_id
_entity_poly.type
_entity_poly.pdbx_seq_one_letter_code
_entity_poly.pdbx_strand_id
1 'polypeptide(L)'
;MKNVLRNVAKQDSQKDAECLVVILMSHGKEGVIYGSDDEVLNLKRHVYEPFNNEKCPALKGKPKLFFVQACCGARAVLLGAFFRYQSSLLSPR
;
A
#
# COMPACT_ATOMS: atom_id res chain seq x y z
N MET A 1 -6.01 4.90 -10.33
CA MET A 1 -5.04 4.39 -9.31
C MET A 1 -5.27 2.94 -8.87
N LYS A 2 -6.51 2.52 -8.52
CA LYS A 2 -6.82 1.15 -8.03
C LYS A 2 -6.30 0.02 -8.95
N ASN A 3 -6.49 0.16 -10.26
CA ASN A 3 -6.08 -0.86 -11.23
C ASN A 3 -4.56 -0.99 -11.35
N VAL A 4 -3.82 0.12 -11.23
CA VAL A 4 -2.34 0.08 -11.25
C VAL A 4 -1.81 -0.76 -10.09
N LEU A 5 -2.30 -0.51 -8.87
CA LEU A 5 -1.90 -1.29 -7.69
C LEU A 5 -2.23 -2.78 -7.84
N ARG A 6 -3.44 -3.11 -8.35
CA ARG A 6 -3.83 -4.50 -8.60
C ARG A 6 -2.97 -5.17 -9.67
N ASN A 7 -2.61 -4.45 -10.72
CA ASN A 7 -1.78 -4.97 -11.80
C ASN A 7 -0.36 -5.24 -11.30
N VAL A 8 0.25 -4.31 -10.56
CA VAL A 8 1.57 -4.51 -9.93
C VAL A 8 1.56 -5.71 -8.99
N ALA A 9 0.51 -5.88 -8.18
CA ALA A 9 0.38 -7.03 -7.28
C ALA A 9 0.30 -8.39 -7.99
N LYS A 10 -0.11 -8.40 -9.28
CA LYS A 10 -0.27 -9.61 -10.10
C LYS A 10 0.82 -9.78 -11.15
N GLN A 11 1.79 -8.87 -11.24
CA GLN A 11 2.88 -8.99 -12.20
C GLN A 11 3.78 -10.17 -11.85
N ASP A 12 4.16 -10.97 -12.85
CA ASP A 12 5.04 -12.12 -12.65
C ASP A 12 6.44 -11.72 -12.14
N SER A 13 6.91 -10.52 -12.47
CA SER A 13 8.18 -9.96 -11.98
C SER A 13 8.26 -9.87 -10.44
N GLN A 14 7.12 -9.91 -9.74
CA GLN A 14 7.12 -9.94 -8.27
C GLN A 14 7.70 -11.23 -7.70
N LYS A 15 7.73 -12.33 -8.47
CA LYS A 15 8.33 -13.60 -8.04
C LYS A 15 9.84 -13.45 -7.80
N ASP A 16 10.49 -12.69 -8.69
CA ASP A 16 11.93 -12.44 -8.68
C ASP A 16 12.31 -11.22 -7.81
N ALA A 17 11.34 -10.40 -7.42
CA ALA A 17 11.57 -9.21 -6.60
C ALA A 17 11.79 -9.56 -5.12
N GLU A 18 12.87 -9.07 -4.50
CA GLU A 18 13.16 -9.31 -3.07
C GLU A 18 12.48 -8.32 -2.11
N CYS A 19 11.98 -7.20 -2.63
CA CYS A 19 11.20 -6.23 -1.87
C CYS A 19 10.20 -5.51 -2.76
N LEU A 20 9.18 -4.91 -2.13
CA LEU A 20 8.27 -3.99 -2.79
C LEU A 20 8.34 -2.62 -2.10
N VAL A 21 8.39 -1.57 -2.90
CA VAL A 21 8.26 -0.19 -2.45
C VAL A 21 7.13 0.47 -3.22
N VAL A 22 6.17 1.07 -2.50
CA VAL A 22 5.06 1.83 -3.06
C VAL A 22 5.08 3.23 -2.47
N ILE A 23 5.16 4.24 -3.33
CA ILE A 23 5.13 5.65 -2.96
C ILE A 23 3.87 6.28 -3.55
N LEU A 24 3.02 6.85 -2.69
CA LEU A 24 1.77 7.49 -3.07
C LEU A 24 1.80 8.95 -2.62
N MET A 25 1.56 9.87 -3.55
CA MET A 25 1.56 11.31 -3.32
C MET A 25 0.25 11.87 -3.88
N SER A 26 -0.64 12.36 -3.02
CA SER A 26 -1.90 12.96 -3.46
C SER A 26 -2.55 13.80 -2.35
N HIS A 27 -3.67 14.46 -2.65
CA HIS A 27 -4.59 14.89 -1.60
C HIS A 27 -5.20 13.68 -0.90
N GLY A 28 -5.60 13.88 0.35
CA GLY A 28 -6.21 12.83 1.14
C GLY A 28 -6.87 13.36 2.40
N LYS A 29 -7.37 12.42 3.17
CA LYS A 29 -7.77 12.59 4.58
C LYS A 29 -7.38 11.31 5.31
N GLU A 30 -7.62 11.26 6.61
CA GLU A 30 -7.28 10.10 7.44
C GLU A 30 -7.76 8.77 6.79
N GLY A 31 -6.82 7.87 6.52
CA GLY A 31 -7.05 6.54 5.95
C GLY A 31 -7.42 6.46 4.46
N VAL A 32 -7.48 7.58 3.73
CA VAL A 32 -7.82 7.59 2.29
C VAL A 32 -6.99 8.58 1.48
N ILE A 33 -6.82 8.30 0.19
CA ILE A 33 -6.23 9.20 -0.80
C ILE A 33 -7.22 9.44 -1.93
N TYR A 34 -7.17 10.63 -2.53
CA TYR A 34 -7.99 11.01 -3.67
C TYR A 34 -7.22 10.74 -4.96
N GLY A 35 -7.89 10.15 -5.95
CA GLY A 35 -7.40 10.13 -7.32
C GLY A 35 -7.70 11.47 -8.01
N SER A 36 -7.02 11.73 -9.13
CA SER A 36 -7.32 12.88 -9.99
C SER A 36 -8.67 12.74 -10.71
N ASP A 37 -9.25 11.55 -10.66
CA ASP A 37 -10.58 11.17 -11.17
C ASP A 37 -11.68 11.33 -10.11
N ASP A 38 -11.43 12.09 -9.04
CA ASP A 38 -12.30 12.27 -7.86
C ASP A 38 -12.64 10.96 -7.10
N GLU A 39 -12.04 9.85 -7.49
CA GLU A 39 -12.22 8.55 -6.85
C GLU A 39 -11.48 8.47 -5.51
N VAL A 40 -12.16 7.94 -4.49
CA VAL A 40 -11.56 7.74 -3.17
C VAL A 40 -10.94 6.35 -3.08
N LEU A 41 -9.69 6.29 -2.64
CA LEU A 41 -8.98 5.05 -2.31
C LEU A 41 -8.74 4.94 -0.81
N ASN A 42 -9.44 4.01 -0.16
CA ASN A 42 -9.07 3.54 1.17
C ASN A 42 -7.70 2.83 1.17
N LEU A 43 -6.78 3.27 2.03
CA LEU A 43 -5.42 2.73 2.10
C LEU A 43 -5.41 1.24 2.48
N LYS A 44 -6.20 0.83 3.49
CA LYS A 44 -6.24 -0.57 3.94
C LYS A 44 -6.71 -1.49 2.83
N ARG A 45 -7.88 -1.20 2.24
CA ARG A 45 -8.54 -2.09 1.27
C ARG A 45 -7.92 -2.05 -0.13
N HIS A 46 -7.49 -0.87 -0.57
CA HIS A 46 -7.07 -0.68 -1.96
C HIS A 46 -5.56 -0.57 -2.14
N VAL A 47 -4.81 -0.24 -1.09
CA VAL A 47 -3.34 -0.11 -1.17
C VAL A 47 -2.65 -1.28 -0.49
N TYR A 48 -2.96 -1.61 0.77
CA TYR A 48 -2.22 -2.63 1.51
C TYR A 48 -2.70 -4.06 1.23
N GLU A 49 -4.01 -4.28 1.19
CA GLU A 49 -4.61 -5.60 1.03
C GLU A 49 -4.19 -6.33 -0.28
N PRO A 50 -4.07 -5.66 -1.45
CA PRO A 50 -3.60 -6.33 -2.67
C PRO A 50 -2.22 -6.98 -2.56
N PHE A 51 -1.35 -6.46 -1.68
CA PHE A 51 0.02 -6.96 -1.48
C PHE A 51 0.18 -7.79 -0.20
N ASN A 52 -0.91 -8.17 0.46
CA ASN A 52 -0.81 -9.05 1.62
C ASN A 52 -0.37 -10.47 1.21
N ASN A 53 -0.02 -11.29 2.20
CA ASN A 53 0.50 -12.64 1.96
C ASN A 53 -0.51 -13.60 1.27
N GLU A 54 -1.80 -13.29 1.29
CA GLU A 54 -2.85 -14.10 0.66
C GLU A 54 -3.08 -13.70 -0.80
N LYS A 55 -3.10 -12.38 -1.09
CA LYS A 55 -3.42 -11.82 -2.40
C LYS A 55 -2.22 -11.61 -3.31
N CYS A 56 -1.01 -11.49 -2.74
CA CYS A 56 0.24 -11.45 -3.49
C CYS A 56 1.24 -12.48 -2.93
N PRO A 57 1.04 -13.79 -3.20
CA PRO A 57 1.94 -14.85 -2.71
C PRO A 57 3.39 -14.68 -3.17
N ALA A 58 3.63 -14.04 -4.32
CA ALA A 58 4.96 -13.76 -4.84
C ALA A 58 5.82 -12.91 -3.88
N LEU A 59 5.19 -12.03 -3.09
CA LEU A 59 5.84 -11.20 -2.08
C LEU A 59 5.63 -11.73 -0.65
N LYS A 60 5.20 -12.98 -0.49
CA LYS A 60 5.01 -13.59 0.83
C LYS A 60 6.36 -13.71 1.54
N GLY A 61 6.42 -13.20 2.78
CA GLY A 61 7.67 -13.15 3.55
C GLY A 61 8.66 -12.06 3.11
N LYS A 62 8.42 -11.40 1.98
CA LYS A 62 9.26 -10.31 1.47
C LYS A 62 8.83 -8.95 2.04
N PRO A 63 9.76 -8.02 2.33
CA PRO A 63 9.44 -6.68 2.85
C PRO A 63 8.61 -5.86 1.86
N LYS A 64 7.60 -5.15 2.38
CA LYS A 64 6.67 -4.31 1.61
C LYS A 64 6.58 -2.93 2.27
N LEU A 65 7.13 -1.92 1.62
CA LEU A 65 7.28 -0.56 2.13
C LEU A 65 6.25 0.37 1.47
N PHE A 66 5.53 1.12 2.29
CA PHE A 66 4.53 2.07 1.82
C PHE A 66 4.83 3.47 2.36
N PHE A 67 5.05 4.41 1.45
CA PHE A 67 5.21 5.82 1.75
C PHE A 67 3.99 6.55 1.23
N VAL A 68 3.20 7.14 2.12
CA VAL A 68 1.97 7.84 1.75
C VAL A 68 2.11 9.30 2.18
N GLN A 69 2.31 10.17 1.21
CA GLN A 69 2.27 11.61 1.41
C GLN A 69 0.89 12.11 0.98
N ALA A 70 0.05 12.37 1.98
CA ALA A 70 -1.26 12.96 1.78
C ALA A 70 -1.66 13.84 2.97
N CYS A 71 -2.62 14.73 2.76
CA CYS A 71 -3.18 15.52 3.84
C CYS A 71 -3.90 14.58 4.84
N CYS A 72 -3.65 14.72 6.15
CA CYS A 72 -4.36 13.98 7.20
C CYS A 72 -5.50 14.80 7.84
N GLY A 73 -6.04 15.79 7.12
CA GLY A 73 -6.94 16.81 7.68
C GLY A 73 -6.17 18.01 8.28
N ALA A 74 -6.84 18.84 9.07
CA ALA A 74 -6.36 20.16 9.50
C ALA A 74 -5.12 20.16 10.45
N ARG A 75 -4.61 19.00 10.85
CA ARG A 75 -3.40 18.92 11.69
C ARG A 75 -2.47 17.79 11.21
N ALA A 76 -1.24 18.21 10.95
CA ALA A 76 -0.03 17.43 10.69
C ALA A 76 0.09 16.72 9.34
N VAL A 77 1.06 17.20 8.55
CA VAL A 77 1.72 16.45 7.47
C VAL A 77 2.54 15.35 8.15
N LEU A 78 2.02 14.13 8.19
CA LEU A 78 2.87 12.98 8.49
C LEU A 78 3.65 12.65 7.22
N LEU A 79 4.88 13.19 7.11
CA LEU A 79 5.96 12.58 6.34
C LEU A 79 6.33 11.28 7.05
N GLY A 80 5.49 10.27 6.91
CA GLY A 80 5.60 8.99 7.59
C GLY A 80 5.88 7.87 6.60
N ALA A 81 7.07 7.27 6.69
CA ALA A 81 7.31 5.94 6.16
C ALA A 81 6.52 4.95 7.02
N PHE A 82 5.37 4.46 6.55
CA PHE A 82 4.68 3.38 7.23
C PHE A 82 5.39 2.07 6.88
N PHE A 83 6.37 1.70 7.70
CA PHE A 83 7.00 0.38 7.67
C PHE A 83 6.02 -0.64 8.21
N ARG A 84 5.19 -1.19 7.33
CA ARG A 84 4.36 -2.34 7.67
C ARG A 84 5.12 -3.61 7.37
N TYR A 85 5.94 -4.05 8.32
CA TYR A 85 6.57 -5.37 8.27
C TYR A 85 5.49 -6.43 8.53
N GLN A 86 4.95 -7.04 7.47
CA GLN A 86 4.18 -8.28 7.60
C GLN A 86 5.17 -9.44 7.72
N SER A 87 5.70 -9.68 8.93
CA SER A 87 6.21 -11.01 9.27
C SER A 87 5.04 -11.98 9.30
N SER A 88 5.28 -13.23 8.92
CA SER A 88 4.37 -14.36 9.11
C SER A 88 3.99 -14.64 10.58
N LEU A 89 4.49 -13.85 11.54
CA LEU A 89 4.31 -14.05 12.99
C LEU A 89 3.22 -13.18 13.63
N LEU A 90 2.58 -12.27 12.89
CA LEU A 90 1.55 -11.36 13.43
C LEU A 90 0.32 -11.21 12.52
N SER A 91 -0.26 -12.31 12.05
CA SER A 91 -1.69 -12.31 11.68
C SER A 91 -2.52 -12.57 12.94
N PRO A 92 -3.45 -11.69 13.34
CA PRO A 92 -4.51 -12.11 14.25
C PRO A 92 -5.35 -13.16 13.52
N ARG A 93 -5.59 -14.29 14.18
CA ARG A 93 -6.72 -15.15 13.80
C ARG A 93 -8.01 -14.36 13.89
#